data_AF-A0A344SV48-F1
#
_entry.id   AF-A0A344SV48-F1
#
_cell.length_a   1.000
_cell.length_b   1.000
_cell.length_c   1.000
_cell.angle_alpha   90.00
_cell.angle_beta   90.00
_cell.angle_gamma   90.00
#
_symmetry.space_group_name_H-M   'P 1'
#
loop_
_entity.id
_entity.type
_entity.pdbx_description
1 polymer ?
#
loop_
_entity_poly.entity_id
_entity_poly.type
_entity_poly.pdbx_seq_one_letter_code
_entity_poly.pdbx_strand_id
1 'polypeptide(L)'
;MLKILCVCGCGLGSSFAIEMTAKAVLKKLEIPAHIEHTTVSEAGAFKSDMILTQKTFADILTADASEEEIKRVVVLNKLTDKDEIETKIVAFLKERNLKVADYE
;
A
#
# COMPACT_ATOMS: atom_id res chain seq x y z
N MET A 1 13.50 2.87 5.83
CA MET A 1 13.00 1.73 5.04
C MET A 1 11.49 1.77 5.15
N LEU A 2 10.78 1.92 4.04
CA LEU A 2 9.33 2.13 4.04
C LEU A 2 8.61 0.85 4.47
N LYS A 3 7.59 0.93 5.32
CA LYS A 3 6.72 -0.21 5.62
C LYS A 3 5.39 -0.07 4.90
N ILE A 4 5.12 -0.99 3.99
CA ILE A 4 3.90 -1.06 3.20
C ILE A 4 3.11 -2.26 3.67
N LEU A 5 1.85 -2.05 4.04
CA LEU A 5 0.96 -3.08 4.55
C LEU A 5 -0.14 -3.35 3.52
N CYS A 6 -0.10 -4.51 2.90
CA CYS A 6 -1.13 -4.98 1.98
C CYS A 6 -2.26 -5.64 2.76
N VAL A 7 -3.47 -5.10 2.61
CA VAL A 7 -4.67 -5.63 3.27
C VAL A 7 -5.64 -6.09 2.22
N CYS A 8 -5.88 -7.40 2.16
CA CYS A 8 -6.86 -7.98 1.27
C CYS A 8 -7.65 -9.07 2.00
N GLY A 9 -8.97 -8.93 2.08
CA GLY A 9 -9.85 -9.92 2.70
C GLY A 9 -10.15 -11.14 1.83
N CYS A 10 -9.47 -11.30 0.69
CA CYS A 10 -9.78 -12.31 -0.32
C CYS A 10 -8.66 -13.35 -0.48
N GLY A 11 -8.28 -14.02 0.62
CA GLY A 11 -7.42 -15.22 0.63
C GLY A 11 -5.94 -15.05 0.24
N LEU A 12 -5.12 -16.03 0.64
CA LEU A 12 -3.66 -16.09 0.44
C LEU A 12 -3.21 -15.75 -1.00
N GLY A 13 -3.96 -16.17 -2.02
CA GLY A 13 -3.57 -15.94 -3.42
C GLY A 13 -3.58 -14.47 -3.84
N SER A 14 -4.51 -13.67 -3.32
CA SER A 14 -4.63 -12.24 -3.66
C SER A 14 -3.55 -11.40 -2.97
N SER A 15 -3.15 -11.79 -1.75
CA SER A 15 -2.06 -11.14 -0.99
C SER A 15 -0.71 -11.27 -1.68
N PHE A 16 -0.40 -12.47 -2.18
CA PHE A 16 0.86 -12.72 -2.87
C PHE A 16 0.95 -12.00 -4.22
N ALA A 17 -0.16 -11.90 -4.96
CA ALA A 17 -0.21 -11.22 -6.24
C ALA A 17 0.13 -9.73 -6.11
N ILE A 18 -0.47 -9.04 -5.13
CA ILE A 18 -0.16 -7.63 -4.88
C ILE A 18 1.25 -7.45 -4.34
N GLU A 19 1.72 -8.32 -3.44
CA GLU A 19 3.06 -8.25 -2.88
C GLU A 19 4.13 -8.36 -3.97
N MET A 20 4.04 -9.35 -4.86
CA MET A 20 4.98 -9.51 -5.96
C MET A 20 4.97 -8.29 -6.91
N THR A 21 3.78 -7.76 -7.18
CA THR A 21 3.60 -6.63 -8.09
C THR A 21 4.18 -5.35 -7.50
N ALA A 22 3.82 -5.03 -6.25
CA ALA A 22 4.35 -3.88 -5.53
C ALA A 22 5.86 -4.00 -5.32
N LYS A 23 6.38 -5.19 -5.01
CA LYS A 23 7.82 -5.42 -4.85
C LYS A 23 8.58 -5.19 -6.15
N ALA A 24 8.02 -5.59 -7.29
CA ALA A 24 8.61 -5.34 -8.60
C ALA A 24 8.68 -3.83 -8.92
N VAL A 25 7.59 -3.10 -8.62
CA VAL A 25 7.52 -1.64 -8.79
C VAL A 25 8.52 -0.93 -7.88
N LEU A 26 8.54 -1.24 -6.59
CA LEU A 26 9.47 -0.62 -5.63
C LEU A 26 10.93 -0.91 -5.98
N LYS A 27 11.22 -2.12 -6.47
CA LYS A 27 12.55 -2.49 -6.96
C LYS A 27 12.93 -1.70 -8.22
N LYS A 28 11.99 -1.48 -9.15
CA LYS A 28 12.19 -0.64 -10.35
C LYS A 28 12.47 0.82 -9.99
N LEU A 29 11.80 1.33 -8.97
CA LEU A 29 12.00 2.68 -8.45
C LEU A 29 13.21 2.79 -7.49
N GLU A 30 13.94 1.68 -7.26
CA GLU A 30 15.07 1.58 -6.34
C GLU A 30 14.76 2.04 -4.90
N ILE A 31 13.51 1.84 -4.46
CA ILE A 31 13.03 2.28 -3.16
C ILE A 31 13.17 1.13 -2.15
N PRO A 32 13.92 1.34 -1.05
CA PRO A 32 14.02 0.36 0.02
C PRO A 32 12.73 0.34 0.84
N ALA A 33 11.82 -0.55 0.47
CA ALA A 33 10.54 -0.77 1.11
C ALA A 33 10.34 -2.25 1.47
N HIS A 34 9.62 -2.48 2.56
CA HIS A 34 9.23 -3.76 3.09
C HIS A 34 7.71 -3.88 2.96
N ILE A 35 7.26 -4.93 2.27
CA ILE A 35 5.84 -5.20 2.08
C ILE A 35 5.47 -6.36 3.01
N GLU A 36 4.45 -6.15 3.81
CA GLU A 36 3.82 -7.16 4.66
C GLU A 36 2.35 -7.27 4.28
N HIS A 37 1.73 -8.42 4.54
CA HIS A 37 0.30 -8.60 4.31
C HIS A 37 -0.40 -9.01 5.60
N THR A 38 -1.60 -8.46 5.83
CA THR A 38 -2.40 -8.76 7.01
C THR A 38 -3.89 -8.71 6.72
N THR A 39 -4.69 -9.07 7.73
CA THR A 39 -6.16 -9.04 7.67
C THR A 39 -6.69 -7.63 7.96
N VAL A 40 -7.89 -7.30 7.48
CA VAL A 40 -8.55 -6.01 7.80
C VAL A 40 -8.67 -5.78 9.29
N SER A 41 -9.00 -6.83 10.04
CA SER A 41 -9.20 -6.75 11.49
C SER A 41 -7.92 -6.39 12.23
N GLU A 42 -6.77 -6.83 11.74
CA GLU A 42 -5.47 -6.55 12.36
C GLU A 42 -4.80 -5.30 11.79
N ALA A 43 -5.13 -4.90 10.56
CA ALA A 43 -4.48 -3.79 9.86
C ALA A 43 -4.52 -2.46 10.64
N GLY A 44 -5.59 -2.19 11.40
CA GLY A 44 -5.64 -1.01 12.27
C GLY A 44 -4.65 -1.05 13.44
N ALA A 45 -4.27 -2.24 13.91
CA ALA A 45 -3.28 -2.41 14.97
C ALA A 45 -1.84 -2.41 14.45
N PHE A 46 -1.63 -2.65 13.15
CA PHE A 46 -0.31 -2.66 12.53
C PHE A 46 0.17 -1.24 12.20
N LYS A 47 1.33 -0.86 12.75
CA LYS A 47 1.99 0.41 12.39
C LYS A 47 2.77 0.25 11.09
N SER A 48 2.24 0.86 10.03
CA SER A 48 2.87 0.96 8.71
C SER A 48 2.92 2.40 8.22
N ASP A 49 3.84 2.69 7.31
CA ASP A 49 3.91 4.01 6.66
C ASP A 49 2.78 4.15 5.64
N MET A 50 2.42 3.06 4.97
CA MET A 50 1.42 3.02 3.89
C MET A 50 0.62 1.72 3.97
N ILE A 51 -0.69 1.80 3.73
CA ILE A 51 -1.58 0.64 3.66
C ILE A 51 -2.13 0.54 2.24
N LEU A 52 -1.87 -0.57 1.54
CA LEU A 52 -2.45 -0.84 0.22
C LEU A 52 -3.66 -1.75 0.39
N THR A 53 -4.82 -1.30 -0.06
CA THR A 53 -6.05 -2.09 0.06
C THR A 53 -7.06 -1.78 -1.03
N GLN A 54 -8.09 -2.60 -1.16
CA GLN A 54 -9.18 -2.34 -2.10
C GLN A 54 -10.20 -1.38 -1.49
N LYS A 55 -10.93 -0.65 -2.34
CA LYS A 55 -11.95 0.32 -1.91
C LYS A 55 -12.90 -0.24 -0.84
N THR A 56 -13.39 -1.47 -1.05
CA THR A 56 -14.27 -2.17 -0.10
C THR A 56 -13.70 -2.28 1.32
N PHE A 57 -12.39 -2.48 1.45
CA PHE A 57 -11.72 -2.61 2.74
C PHE A 57 -11.18 -1.27 3.25
N ALA A 58 -10.83 -0.36 2.34
CA ALA A 58 -10.43 0.99 2.68
C ALA A 58 -11.52 1.68 3.50
N ASP A 59 -12.77 1.65 3.03
CA ASP A 59 -13.91 2.23 3.76
C ASP A 59 -14.04 1.66 5.17
N ILE A 60 -13.80 0.35 5.36
CA ILE A 60 -13.86 -0.31 6.67
C ILE A 60 -12.70 0.14 7.56
N LEU A 61 -11.49 0.21 7.00
CA LEU A 61 -10.30 0.65 7.72
C LEU A 61 -10.37 2.14 8.06
N THR A 62 -11.00 2.96 7.23
CA THR A 62 -11.12 4.40 7.43
C THR A 62 -12.34 4.81 8.24
N ALA A 63 -13.32 3.91 8.44
CA ALA A 63 -14.55 4.21 9.15
C ALA A 63 -14.32 4.69 10.59
N ASP A 64 -13.35 4.10 11.29
CA ASP A 64 -13.01 4.44 12.69
C ASP A 64 -11.60 5.06 12.80
N ALA A 65 -10.96 5.35 11.67
CA ALA A 65 -9.58 5.83 11.65
C ALA A 65 -9.50 7.36 11.69
N SER A 66 -8.43 7.86 12.31
CA SER A 66 -8.15 9.30 12.33
C SER A 66 -7.71 9.81 10.95
N GLU A 67 -7.80 11.11 10.69
CA GLU A 67 -7.41 11.72 9.40
C GLU A 67 -5.98 11.33 8.97
N GLU A 68 -5.05 11.21 9.91
CA GLU A 68 -3.68 10.77 9.65
C GLU A 68 -3.60 9.30 9.20
N GLU A 69 -4.46 8.46 9.76
CA GLU A 69 -4.57 7.05 9.42
C GLU A 69 -5.27 6.86 8.07
N ILE A 70 -6.25 7.71 7.74
CA ILE A 70 -6.88 7.74 6.42
C ILE A 70 -5.85 8.13 5.35
N LYS A 71 -5.00 9.12 5.64
CA LYS A 71 -3.94 9.57 4.71
C LYS A 71 -2.92 8.49 4.38
N ARG A 72 -2.69 7.49 5.23
CA ARG A 72 -1.81 6.35 4.92
C ARG A 72 -2.51 5.23 4.15
N VAL A 73 -3.84 5.25 4.03
CA VAL A 73 -4.60 4.24 3.29
C VAL A 73 -4.65 4.61 1.81
N VAL A 74 -4.03 3.76 1.00
CA VAL A 74 -3.95 3.86 -0.45
C VAL A 74 -4.91 2.84 -1.07
N VAL A 75 -5.94 3.38 -1.72
CA VAL A 75 -6.98 2.59 -2.36
C VAL A 75 -6.56 2.17 -3.77
N LEU A 76 -6.60 0.87 -4.02
CA LEU A 76 -6.37 0.23 -5.30
C LEU A 76 -7.69 -0.31 -5.87
N ASN A 77 -7.89 -0.15 -7.17
CA ASN A 77 -8.98 -0.79 -7.90
C ASN A 77 -8.59 -2.21 -8.31
N LYS A 78 -7.32 -2.41 -8.73
CA LYS A 78 -6.82 -3.71 -9.20
C LYS A 78 -5.52 -4.10 -8.49
N LEU A 79 -5.54 -5.27 -7.87
CA LEU A 79 -4.41 -5.81 -7.10
C LEU A 79 -3.20 -6.24 -7.97
N THR A 80 -3.43 -6.44 -9.27
CA THR A 80 -2.43 -6.90 -10.25
C THR A 80 -1.97 -5.80 -11.22
N ASP A 81 -2.46 -4.57 -11.05
CA ASP A 81 -2.18 -3.47 -11.97
C ASP A 81 -0.92 -2.72 -11.53
N LYS A 82 0.17 -2.93 -12.27
CA LYS A 82 1.48 -2.37 -11.96
C LYS A 82 1.49 -0.84 -12.06
N ASP A 83 0.87 -0.30 -13.11
CA ASP A 83 0.81 1.14 -13.36
C ASP A 83 0.01 1.85 -12.27
N GLU A 84 -1.13 1.28 -11.85
CA GLU A 84 -1.91 1.84 -10.74
C GLU A 84 -1.11 1.82 -9.43
N ILE A 85 -0.48 0.70 -9.10
CA ILE A 85 0.35 0.56 -7.90
C ILE A 85 1.53 1.54 -7.93
N GLU A 86 2.26 1.64 -9.05
CA GLU A 86 3.37 2.58 -9.24
C GLU A 86 2.92 4.02 -9.03
N THR A 87 1.86 4.44 -9.72
CA THR A 87 1.32 5.80 -9.64
C THR A 87 0.91 6.14 -8.21
N LYS A 88 0.22 5.22 -7.52
CA LYS A 88 -0.25 5.41 -6.15
C LYS A 88 0.89 5.48 -5.14
N ILE A 89 1.88 4.59 -5.25
CA ILE A 89 3.08 4.61 -4.40
C ILE A 89 3.85 5.91 -4.63
N VAL A 90 4.10 6.30 -5.88
CA VAL A 90 4.84 7.52 -6.21
C VAL A 90 4.10 8.76 -5.71
N ALA A 91 2.77 8.84 -5.90
CA ALA A 91 1.95 9.95 -5.41
C ALA A 91 2.04 10.08 -3.88
N PHE A 92 1.89 8.95 -3.16
CA PHE A 92 2.00 8.92 -1.70
C PHE A 92 3.39 9.37 -1.21
N LEU A 93 4.46 8.91 -1.87
CA LEU A 93 5.83 9.28 -1.52
C LEU A 93 6.10 10.76 -1.80
N LYS A 94 5.59 11.29 -2.92
CA LYS A 94 5.69 12.72 -3.28
C LYS A 94 4.97 13.59 -2.26
N GLU A 95 3.76 13.23 -1.84
CA GLU A 95 3.02 13.94 -0.78
C GLU A 95 3.79 14.01 0.53
N ARG A 96 4.54 12.96 0.89
CA ARG A 96 5.33 12.90 2.11
C ARG A 96 6.78 13.37 1.97
N ASN A 97 7.15 13.93 0.82
CA ASN A 97 8.51 14.39 0.50
C ASN A 97 9.59 13.30 0.71
N LEU A 98 9.20 12.02 0.56
CA LEU A 98 10.13 10.91 0.67
C LEU A 98 10.89 10.78 -0.65
N LYS A 99 12.22 10.64 -0.58
CA LYS A 99 13.08 10.48 -1.76
C LYS A 99 12.64 9.25 -2.57
N VAL A 100 11.92 9.49 -3.65
CA VAL A 100 11.86 8.61 -4.81
C VAL A 100 13.17 8.83 -5.56
N ALA A 101 13.94 7.77 -5.78
CA ALA A 101 15.10 7.86 -6.66
C ALA A 101 14.56 8.19 -8.06
N ASP A 102 14.79 9.43 -8.49
CA ASP A 102 14.77 9.88 -9.88
C ASP A 102 13.63 9.28 -10.74
N TYR A 103 12.40 9.76 -10.52
CA TYR A 103 11.34 9.64 -11.51
C TYR A 103 11.13 11.02 -12.13
N GLU A 104 12.07 11.41 -13.00
CA GLU A 104 11.95 12.51 -13.95
C GLU A 104 11.23 12.04 -15.24
#